data_AF-Q2B9E6-F1
#
_entry.id   AF-Q2B9E6-F1
#
_cell.length_a   1.000
_cell.length_b   1.000
_cell.length_c   1.000
_cell.angle_alpha   90.00
_cell.angle_beta   90.00
_cell.angle_gamma   90.00
#
_symmetry.space_group_name_H-M   'P 1'
#
loop_
_entity.id
_entity.type
_entity.pdbx_description
1 polymer ?
#
loop_
_entity_poly.entity_id
_entity_poly.type
_entity_poly.pdbx_seq_one_letter_code
_entity_poly.pdbx_strand_id
1 'polypeptide(L)'
;MTKEYIRMLEEKVKEYEEVISLMSAPIIPSIIPSTILVPITGLLVAERFEKIREKIMQYIQKNEVETAIIDFTDITIDRIEQMSLSELGIEIDQLTKSVRLMGVEPYFVGLSPVLIREVVLTGINLQAETFSDFQAALKYLMKKKGLSFSASDN
;
A
#
# COMPACT_ATOMS: atom_id res chain seq x y z
N MET A 1 -20.62 21.27 -32.52
CA MET A 1 -20.08 20.31 -31.55
C MET A 1 -19.57 21.12 -30.37
N THR A 2 -20.43 21.25 -29.39
CA THR A 2 -20.74 22.56 -28.79
C THR A 2 -20.52 22.42 -27.30
N LYS A 3 -19.84 23.38 -26.64
CA LYS A 3 -19.43 23.44 -25.22
C LYS A 3 -20.10 22.48 -24.22
N GLU A 4 -21.41 22.29 -24.30
CA GLU A 4 -22.16 21.26 -23.58
C GLU A 4 -21.57 19.84 -23.68
N TYR A 5 -21.18 19.39 -24.88
CA TYR A 5 -20.56 18.07 -25.07
C TYR A 5 -19.18 17.97 -24.40
N ILE A 6 -18.40 19.06 -24.40
CA ILE A 6 -17.12 19.12 -23.70
C ILE A 6 -17.35 19.06 -22.19
N ARG A 7 -18.31 19.82 -21.65
CA ARG A 7 -18.67 19.78 -20.24
C ARG A 7 -19.12 18.38 -19.79
N MET A 8 -19.99 17.73 -20.58
CA MET A 8 -20.42 16.37 -20.29
C MET A 8 -19.25 15.37 -20.30
N LEU A 9 -18.27 15.55 -21.18
CA LEU A 9 -17.05 14.74 -21.20
C LEU A 9 -16.18 15.01 -19.97
N GLU A 10 -15.98 16.27 -19.58
CA GLU A 10 -15.22 16.65 -18.38
C GLU A 10 -15.84 16.08 -17.11
N GLU A 11 -17.16 16.18 -16.95
CA GLU A 11 -17.89 15.58 -15.81
C GLU A 11 -17.72 14.06 -15.78
N LYS A 12 -17.79 13.41 -16.94
CA LYS A 12 -17.65 11.95 -17.04
C LYS A 12 -16.22 11.47 -16.78
N VAL A 13 -15.22 12.23 -17.25
CA VAL A 13 -13.81 11.97 -16.93
C VAL A 13 -13.59 12.09 -15.42
N LYS A 14 -14.12 13.15 -14.80
CA LYS A 14 -14.03 13.33 -13.35
C LYS A 14 -14.70 12.20 -12.58
N GLU A 15 -15.89 11.76 -13.00
CA GLU A 15 -16.57 10.60 -12.40
C GLU A 15 -15.70 9.33 -12.49
N TYR A 16 -15.07 9.09 -13.64
CA TYR A 16 -14.17 7.95 -13.81
C TYR A 16 -12.89 8.06 -12.98
N GLU A 17 -12.30 9.26 -12.88
CA GLU A 17 -11.16 9.53 -12.01
C GLU A 17 -11.51 9.27 -10.54
N GLU A 18 -12.69 9.69 -10.09
CA GLU A 18 -13.19 9.42 -8.74
C GLU A 18 -13.37 7.91 -8.49
N VAL A 19 -14.00 7.18 -9.43
CA VAL A 19 -14.17 5.73 -9.33
C VAL A 19 -12.81 5.00 -9.30
N ILE A 20 -11.89 5.36 -10.18
CA ILE A 20 -10.52 4.81 -10.20
C ILE A 20 -9.81 5.12 -8.87
N SER A 21 -9.97 6.33 -8.35
CA SER A 21 -9.41 6.72 -7.05
C SER A 21 -9.99 5.91 -5.89
N LEU A 22 -11.27 5.56 -5.90
CA LEU A 22 -11.87 4.71 -4.87
C LEU A 22 -11.32 3.27 -4.93
N MET A 23 -11.07 2.78 -6.13
CA MET A 23 -10.49 1.46 -6.38
C MET A 23 -8.99 1.40 -6.11
N SER A 24 -8.28 2.53 -6.12
CA SER A 24 -6.86 2.54 -5.79
C SER A 24 -6.58 2.07 -4.36
N ALA A 25 -5.67 1.10 -4.24
CA ALA A 25 -5.26 0.45 -2.99
C ALA A 25 -6.45 -0.04 -2.14
N PRO A 26 -7.13 -1.13 -2.54
CA PRO A 26 -8.16 -1.74 -1.70
C PRO A 26 -7.54 -2.21 -0.38
N ILE A 27 -8.30 -2.13 0.72
CA ILE A 27 -7.87 -2.69 2.00
C ILE A 27 -8.58 -4.04 2.16
N ILE A 28 -7.79 -5.10 2.22
CA ILE A 28 -8.26 -6.48 2.23
C ILE A 28 -7.95 -7.10 3.58
N PRO A 29 -8.95 -7.48 4.40
CA PRO A 29 -8.70 -8.26 5.61
C PRO A 29 -8.05 -9.60 5.26
N SER A 30 -6.96 -9.94 5.95
CA SER A 30 -6.25 -11.20 5.77
C SER A 30 -6.92 -12.33 6.54
N ILE A 31 -6.62 -13.57 6.14
CA ILE A 31 -6.93 -14.78 6.93
C ILE A 31 -6.14 -14.83 8.25
N ILE A 32 -5.06 -14.07 8.37
CA ILE A 32 -4.33 -13.91 9.63
C ILE A 32 -5.11 -12.90 10.49
N PRO A 33 -5.43 -13.22 11.76
CA PRO A 33 -6.16 -12.31 12.64
C PRO A 33 -5.52 -10.92 12.74
N SER A 34 -6.38 -9.89 12.81
CA SER A 34 -5.99 -8.49 12.97
C SER A 34 -4.94 -8.01 11.95
N THR A 35 -4.98 -8.57 10.73
CA THR A 35 -4.01 -8.28 9.66
C THR A 35 -4.73 -7.79 8.41
N ILE A 36 -4.22 -6.72 7.80
CA ILE A 36 -4.70 -6.19 6.52
C ILE A 36 -3.64 -6.31 5.42
N LEU A 37 -4.08 -6.48 4.18
CA LEU A 37 -3.28 -6.35 2.96
C LEU A 37 -3.73 -5.11 2.18
N VAL A 38 -2.78 -4.32 1.73
CA VAL A 38 -2.99 -3.11 0.94
C VAL A 38 -2.11 -3.17 -0.31
N PRO A 39 -2.61 -3.69 -1.45
CA PRO A 39 -1.86 -3.72 -2.69
C PRO A 39 -1.93 -2.37 -3.39
N ILE A 40 -0.77 -1.76 -3.62
CA ILE A 40 -0.65 -0.53 -4.40
C ILE A 40 -0.51 -0.93 -5.87
N THR A 41 -1.52 -0.63 -6.67
CA THR A 41 -1.59 -1.02 -8.09
C THR A 41 -1.74 0.19 -9.01
N GLY A 42 -1.28 0.11 -10.26
CA GLY A 42 -1.37 1.21 -11.23
C GLY A 42 -0.45 2.39 -10.91
N LEU A 43 -0.65 3.50 -11.64
CA LEU A 43 0.24 4.66 -11.58
C LEU A 43 0.27 5.31 -10.19
N LEU A 44 1.47 5.61 -9.71
CA LEU A 44 1.72 6.20 -8.41
C LEU A 44 2.28 7.62 -8.58
N VAL A 45 1.49 8.59 -8.13
CA VAL A 45 1.83 10.01 -8.03
C VAL A 45 1.73 10.45 -6.56
N ALA A 46 2.34 11.58 -6.19
CA ALA A 46 2.41 12.05 -4.80
C ALA A 46 1.03 12.18 -4.13
N GLU A 47 0.07 12.83 -4.80
CA GLU A 47 -1.30 12.98 -4.29
C GLU A 47 -1.97 11.62 -4.01
N ARG A 48 -1.67 10.62 -4.83
CA ARG A 48 -2.25 9.28 -4.66
C ARG A 48 -1.66 8.58 -3.44
N PHE A 49 -0.35 8.71 -3.20
CA PHE A 49 0.28 8.12 -2.03
C PHE A 49 -0.31 8.68 -0.73
N GLU A 50 -0.53 9.98 -0.67
CA GLU A 50 -1.21 10.67 0.45
C GLU A 50 -2.61 10.09 0.71
N LYS A 51 -3.43 9.98 -0.34
CA LYS A 51 -4.78 9.38 -0.21
C LYS A 51 -4.73 7.94 0.28
N ILE A 52 -3.74 7.15 -0.16
CA ILE A 52 -3.55 5.77 0.31
C ILE A 52 -3.20 5.76 1.80
N ARG A 53 -2.27 6.61 2.23
CA ARG A 53 -1.89 6.74 3.64
C ARG A 53 -3.08 7.12 4.52
N GLU A 54 -3.85 8.14 4.12
CA GLU A 54 -5.07 8.53 4.83
C GLU A 54 -6.10 7.39 4.89
N LYS A 55 -6.31 6.68 3.78
CA LYS A 55 -7.24 5.53 3.71
C LYS A 55 -6.82 4.41 4.68
N ILE A 56 -5.54 4.08 4.74
CA ILE A 56 -4.98 3.09 5.67
C ILE A 56 -5.22 3.53 7.12
N MET A 57 -4.87 4.77 7.45
CA MET A 57 -5.04 5.31 8.81
C MET A 57 -6.50 5.33 9.25
N GLN A 58 -7.41 5.79 8.38
CA GLN A 58 -8.84 5.79 8.67
C GLN A 58 -9.40 4.38 8.87
N TYR A 59 -8.89 3.41 8.11
CA TYR A 59 -9.29 2.01 8.29
C TYR A 59 -8.79 1.45 9.62
N ILE A 60 -7.52 1.68 9.97
CA ILE A 60 -6.92 1.28 11.24
C ILE A 60 -7.68 1.89 12.42
N GLN A 61 -8.08 3.16 12.34
CA GLN A 61 -8.85 3.80 13.40
C GLN A 61 -10.21 3.12 13.66
N LYS A 62 -10.85 2.56 12.63
CA LYS A 62 -12.20 2.02 12.69
C LYS A 62 -12.26 0.52 12.98
N ASN A 63 -11.14 -0.19 12.87
CA ASN A 63 -11.08 -1.65 12.94
C ASN A 63 -9.94 -2.09 13.85
N GLU A 64 -10.06 -3.29 14.43
CA GLU A 64 -8.97 -3.89 15.20
C GLU A 64 -7.89 -4.42 14.24
N VAL A 65 -6.90 -3.57 13.97
CA VAL A 65 -5.73 -3.91 13.16
C VAL A 65 -4.50 -3.90 14.05
N GLU A 66 -3.69 -4.96 13.96
CA GLU A 66 -2.38 -5.07 14.61
C GLU A 66 -1.26 -5.09 13.57
N THR A 67 -1.58 -5.51 12.34
CA THR A 67 -0.60 -5.74 11.29
C THR A 67 -1.11 -5.21 9.95
N ALA A 68 -0.28 -4.45 9.24
CA ALA A 68 -0.58 -3.97 7.89
C ALA A 68 0.52 -4.40 6.92
N ILE A 69 0.15 -5.15 5.88
CA ILE A 69 1.03 -5.54 4.79
C ILE A 69 0.76 -4.61 3.61
N ILE A 70 1.77 -3.84 3.22
CA ILE A 70 1.70 -2.93 2.08
C ILE A 70 2.46 -3.57 0.92
N ASP A 71 1.74 -3.87 -0.17
CA ASP A 71 2.26 -4.63 -1.31
C ASP A 71 2.58 -3.70 -2.48
N PHE A 72 3.87 -3.66 -2.83
CA PHE A 72 4.47 -2.85 -3.88
C PHE A 72 4.78 -3.67 -5.15
N THR A 73 4.30 -4.91 -5.26
CA THR A 73 4.64 -5.81 -6.39
C THR A 73 4.36 -5.19 -7.76
N ASP A 74 3.33 -4.35 -7.88
CA ASP A 74 2.94 -3.66 -9.12
C ASP A 74 3.60 -2.27 -9.28
N ILE A 75 4.40 -1.80 -8.32
CA ILE A 75 5.02 -0.47 -8.31
C ILE A 75 6.47 -0.57 -8.81
N THR A 76 6.60 -0.62 -10.13
CA THR A 76 7.86 -0.52 -10.85
C THR A 76 8.21 0.93 -11.20
N ILE A 77 9.43 1.19 -11.67
CA ILE A 77 9.90 2.56 -11.97
C ILE A 77 9.02 3.26 -13.03
N ASP A 78 8.55 2.51 -14.03
CA ASP A 78 7.66 3.01 -15.09
C ASP A 78 6.23 3.30 -14.61
N ARG A 79 5.87 2.88 -13.39
CA ARG A 79 4.58 3.17 -12.76
C ARG A 79 4.64 4.39 -11.85
N ILE A 80 5.82 4.97 -11.63
CA ILE A 80 6.00 6.14 -10.77
C ILE A 80 6.06 7.37 -11.66
N GLU A 81 5.11 8.29 -11.46
CA GLU A 81 5.00 9.53 -12.23
C GLU A 81 5.02 10.74 -11.31
N GLN A 82 5.56 11.86 -11.80
CA GLN A 82 5.57 13.15 -11.10
C GLN A 82 6.18 13.09 -9.68
N MET A 83 7.01 12.08 -9.43
CA MET A 83 7.67 11.82 -8.16
C MET A 83 9.01 11.15 -8.45
N SER A 84 10.05 11.60 -7.77
CA SER A 84 11.36 10.94 -7.75
C SER A 84 11.36 9.71 -6.85
N LEU A 85 12.26 8.77 -7.10
CA LEU A 85 12.40 7.60 -6.24
C LEU A 85 12.79 7.98 -4.79
N SER A 86 13.55 9.08 -4.62
CA SER A 86 13.94 9.58 -3.31
C SER A 86 12.74 10.11 -2.52
N GLU A 87 11.84 10.85 -3.18
CA GLU A 87 10.55 11.28 -2.60
C GLU A 87 9.68 10.08 -2.22
N LEU A 88 9.62 9.05 -3.07
CA LEU A 88 8.90 7.81 -2.73
C LEU A 88 9.47 7.15 -1.47
N GLY A 89 10.80 7.15 -1.31
CA GLY A 89 11.44 6.64 -0.09
C GLY A 89 11.03 7.41 1.17
N ILE A 90 10.92 8.74 1.09
CA ILE A 90 10.43 9.60 2.17
C ILE A 90 8.96 9.28 2.49
N GLU A 91 8.13 9.10 1.47
CA GLU A 91 6.72 8.74 1.64
C GLU A 91 6.53 7.37 2.32
N ILE A 92 7.33 6.38 1.93
CA ILE A 92 7.33 5.05 2.57
C ILE A 92 7.69 5.15 4.07
N ASP A 93 8.68 5.99 4.42
CA ASP A 93 9.06 6.25 5.81
C ASP A 93 7.96 6.95 6.60
N GLN A 94 7.34 7.98 6.02
CA GLN A 94 6.22 8.68 6.65
C GLN A 94 5.03 7.75 6.89
N LEU A 95 4.67 6.91 5.91
CA LEU A 95 3.65 5.88 6.07
C LEU A 95 4.00 4.92 7.21
N THR A 96 5.25 4.44 7.24
CA THR A 96 5.74 3.53 8.29
C THR A 96 5.58 4.14 9.67
N LYS A 97 6.02 5.40 9.85
CA LYS A 97 5.92 6.13 11.12
C LYS A 97 4.47 6.34 11.52
N SER A 98 3.61 6.76 10.59
CA SER A 98 2.18 6.97 10.85
C SER A 98 1.48 5.69 11.32
N VAL A 99 1.67 4.58 10.60
CA VAL A 99 1.08 3.28 10.95
C VAL A 99 1.58 2.79 12.31
N ARG A 100 2.87 2.93 12.59
CA ARG A 100 3.45 2.58 13.90
C ARG A 100 2.91 3.43 15.05
N LEU A 101 2.74 4.73 14.84
CA LEU A 101 2.14 5.64 15.85
C LEU A 101 0.69 5.28 16.16
N MET A 102 -0.01 4.63 15.23
CA MET A 102 -1.34 4.06 15.46
C MET A 102 -1.32 2.70 16.16
N GLY A 103 -0.15 2.19 16.56
CA GLY A 103 0.00 0.90 17.24
C GLY A 103 -0.02 -0.32 16.32
N VAL A 104 0.10 -0.11 15.00
CA VAL A 104 0.10 -1.18 14.00
C VAL A 104 1.52 -1.46 13.51
N GLU A 105 1.84 -2.73 13.29
CA GLU A 105 3.11 -3.15 12.70
C GLU A 105 3.02 -3.14 11.16
N PRO A 106 3.77 -2.27 10.46
CA PRO A 106 3.82 -2.29 9.00
C PRO A 106 4.82 -3.32 8.49
N TYR A 107 4.46 -3.97 7.39
CA TYR A 107 5.29 -4.88 6.61
C TYR A 107 5.22 -4.50 5.14
N PHE A 108 6.36 -4.49 4.46
CA PHE A 108 6.40 -4.19 3.02
C PHE A 108 6.75 -5.44 2.22
N VAL A 109 6.07 -5.64 1.10
CA VAL A 109 6.35 -6.76 0.19
C VAL A 109 6.46 -6.28 -1.25
N GLY A 110 7.16 -7.03 -2.09
CA GLY A 110 7.24 -6.73 -3.52
C GLY A 110 8.07 -5.50 -3.88
N LEU A 111 8.87 -4.96 -2.96
CA LEU A 111 9.76 -3.84 -3.25
C LEU A 111 10.85 -4.26 -4.25
N SER A 112 10.92 -3.56 -5.39
CA SER A 112 11.96 -3.83 -6.38
C SER A 112 13.36 -3.48 -5.84
N PRO A 113 14.43 -4.15 -6.30
CA PRO A 113 15.80 -3.84 -5.87
C PRO A 113 16.21 -2.38 -6.08
N VAL A 114 15.67 -1.73 -7.11
CA VAL A 114 15.94 -0.31 -7.39
C VAL A 114 15.29 0.58 -6.33
N LEU A 115 14.05 0.30 -5.94
CA LEU A 115 13.38 1.03 -4.86
C LEU A 115 14.10 0.85 -3.53
N ILE A 116 14.51 -0.37 -3.19
CA ILE A 116 15.26 -0.64 -1.96
C ILE A 116 16.56 0.13 -1.94
N ARG A 117 17.31 0.13 -3.05
CA ARG A 117 18.55 0.90 -3.17
C ARG A 117 18.30 2.38 -2.90
N GLU A 118 17.25 2.94 -3.47
CA GLU A 118 16.93 4.34 -3.28
C GLU A 118 16.56 4.66 -1.83
N VAL A 119 15.69 3.86 -1.20
CA VAL A 119 15.35 3.99 0.22
C VAL A 119 16.59 3.95 1.12
N VAL A 120 17.58 3.12 0.78
CA VAL A 120 18.86 3.08 1.51
C VAL A 120 19.69 4.34 1.27
N LEU A 121 19.73 4.85 0.03
CA LEU A 121 20.51 6.05 -0.33
C LEU A 121 19.97 7.34 0.30
N THR A 122 18.67 7.45 0.56
CA THR A 122 18.09 8.61 1.25
C THR A 122 18.50 8.71 2.72
N GLY A 123 19.19 7.70 3.27
CA GLY A 123 19.60 7.66 4.68
C GLY A 123 18.45 7.37 5.64
N ILE A 124 17.30 6.96 5.11
CA ILE A 124 16.12 6.59 5.88
C ILE A 124 16.35 5.24 6.56
N ASN A 125 16.15 5.20 7.88
CA ASN A 125 16.10 3.95 8.61
C ASN A 125 14.65 3.43 8.63
N LEU A 126 14.28 2.66 7.60
CA LEU A 126 12.94 2.09 7.48
C LEU A 126 12.69 1.09 8.61
N GLN A 127 11.92 1.49 9.62
CA GLN A 127 11.59 0.65 10.77
C GLN A 127 10.43 -0.32 10.49
N ALA A 128 10.57 -1.11 9.42
CA ALA A 128 9.59 -2.10 9.00
C ALA A 128 10.30 -3.35 8.47
N GLU A 129 9.68 -4.51 8.69
CA GLU A 129 10.16 -5.74 8.08
C GLU A 129 9.74 -5.79 6.60
N THR A 130 10.61 -6.33 5.75
CA THR A 130 10.38 -6.44 4.31
C THR A 130 10.47 -7.90 3.87
N PHE A 131 9.65 -8.29 2.89
CA PHE A 131 9.69 -9.62 2.28
C PHE A 131 9.66 -9.55 0.76
N SER A 132 10.10 -10.62 0.09
CA SER A 132 10.06 -10.71 -1.38
C SER A 132 8.65 -10.58 -1.93
N ASP A 133 7.68 -11.17 -1.24
CA ASP A 133 6.30 -11.29 -1.69
C ASP A 133 5.35 -11.46 -0.49
N PHE A 134 4.05 -11.37 -0.78
CA PHE A 134 2.99 -11.54 0.20
C PHE A 134 3.00 -12.93 0.86
N GLN A 135 3.36 -13.99 0.13
CA GLN A 135 3.36 -15.35 0.67
C GLN A 135 4.43 -15.51 1.76
N ALA A 136 5.63 -14.95 1.56
CA ALA A 136 6.70 -14.93 2.54
C ALA A 136 6.29 -14.17 3.81
N ALA A 137 5.65 -13.01 3.66
CA ALA A 137 5.12 -12.24 4.78
C ALA A 137 4.06 -13.02 5.57
N LEU A 138 3.12 -13.67 4.88
CA LEU A 138 2.10 -14.50 5.53
C LEU A 138 2.73 -15.67 6.31
N LYS A 139 3.68 -16.40 5.72
CA LYS A 139 4.38 -17.50 6.41
C LYS A 139 5.07 -17.02 7.69
N TYR A 140 5.72 -15.86 7.64
CA TYR A 140 6.34 -15.25 8.80
C TYR A 140 5.30 -14.88 9.87
N LEU A 141 4.25 -14.16 9.49
CA LEU A 141 3.20 -13.71 10.41
C LEU A 141 2.44 -14.87 11.05
N MET A 142 2.18 -15.94 10.30
CA MET A 142 1.60 -17.16 10.85
C MET A 142 2.48 -17.72 11.95
N LYS A 143 3.78 -17.88 11.70
CA LYS A 143 4.73 -18.35 12.71
C LYS A 143 4.80 -17.39 13.91
N LYS A 144 4.83 -16.08 13.68
CA LYS A 144 4.87 -15.04 14.72
C LYS A 144 3.62 -15.08 15.62
N LYS A 145 2.45 -15.33 15.04
CA LYS A 145 1.17 -15.44 15.76
C LYS A 145 0.82 -16.86 16.23
N GLY A 146 1.73 -17.83 16.09
CA GLY A 146 1.51 -19.22 16.52
C GLY A 146 0.46 -19.98 15.72
N LEU A 147 0.22 -19.59 14.47
CA LEU A 147 -0.76 -20.18 13.57
C LEU A 147 -0.12 -21.26 12.69
N SER A 148 -0.88 -22.30 12.38
CA SER A 148 -0.53 -23.33 11.40
C SER A 148 -1.73 -23.65 10.52
N PHE A 149 -1.48 -23.96 9.25
CA PHE A 149 -2.51 -24.54 8.40
C PHE A 149 -2.66 -26.01 8.77
N SER A 150 -3.85 -26.41 9.22
CA SER A 150 -4.24 -27.83 9.20
C SER A 150 -4.86 -28.14 7.84
N ALA A 151 -4.41 -29.22 7.21
CA ALA A 151 -5.22 -29.82 6.16
C ALA A 151 -6.52 -30.30 6.82
N SER A 152 -7.67 -29.89 6.30
CA SER A 152 -8.92 -30.55 6.64
C SER A 152 -8.89 -31.92 5.96
N ASP A 153 -8.88 -32.99 6.73
CA ASP A 153 -9.09 -34.34 6.21
C ASP A 153 -10.45 -34.36 5.51
N ASN A 154 -10.43 -34.54 4.18
CA ASN A 154 -11.60 -34.83 3.35
C ASN A 154 -11.56 -36.31 2.96
#